data_AF-A0A257PCD5-F1
#
_entry.id   AF-A0A257PCD5-F1
#
_cell.length_a   1.000
_cell.length_b   1.000
_cell.length_c   1.000
_cell.angle_alpha   90.00
_cell.angle_beta   90.00
_cell.angle_gamma   90.00
#
_symmetry.space_group_name_H-M   'P 1'
#
loop_
_entity.id
_entity.type
_entity.pdbx_description
1 polymer ?
#
loop_
_entity_poly.entity_id
_entity_poly.type
_entity_poly.pdbx_seq_one_letter_code
_entity_poly.pdbx_strand_id
1 'polypeptide(L)' 'MQFPESWLRQFCNPELTTEALAETLTMAGLEVEDVRPAAPQFSGVVAGRVRGVPPHPNAAKLRVCQVDVG' A
#
# COMPACT_ATOMS: atom_id res chain seq x y z
N MET A 1 -12.56 -3.02 -13.25
CA MET A 1 -11.40 -3.88 -12.86
C MET A 1 -10.39 -3.01 -12.13
N GLN A 2 -9.64 -3.52 -11.15
CA GLN A 2 -8.65 -2.72 -10.41
C GLN A 2 -7.26 -3.31 -10.54
N PHE A 3 -6.25 -2.46 -10.67
CA PHE A 3 -4.84 -2.85 -10.73
C PHE A 3 -3.95 -1.72 -10.20
N PRO A 4 -2.73 -2.02 -9.73
CA PRO A 4 -1.77 -0.99 -9.36
C PRO A 4 -1.18 -0.31 -10.60
N GLU A 5 -1.13 1.02 -10.60
CA GLU A 5 -0.45 1.78 -11.66
C GLU A 5 1.03 1.39 -11.79
N SER A 6 1.70 1.09 -10.67
CA SER A 6 3.09 0.63 -10.65
C SER A 6 3.31 -0.67 -11.42
N TRP A 7 2.32 -1.57 -11.41
CA TRP A 7 2.36 -2.80 -12.21
C TRP A 7 2.22 -2.48 -13.70
N LEU A 8 1.28 -1.61 -14.09
CA LEU A 8 1.11 -1.19 -15.49
C LEU A 8 2.38 -0.51 -16.04
N ARG A 9 3.01 0.35 -15.24
CA ARG A 9 4.26 1.04 -15.59
C ARG A 9 5.45 0.12 -15.81
N GLN A 10 5.44 -1.11 -15.28
CA GLN A 10 6.48 -2.10 -15.60
C GLN A 10 6.42 -2.57 -17.06
N PHE A 11 5.26 -2.49 -17.71
CA PHE A 11 5.09 -2.87 -19.11
C PHE A 11 5.24 -1.68 -20.06
N CYS A 12 4.72 -0.51 -19.65
CA CYS A 12 4.80 0.73 -20.42
C CYS A 12 4.80 1.93 -19.46
N ASN A 13 5.88 2.71 -19.44
CA ASN A 13 6.05 3.84 -18.52
C ASN A 13 6.18 5.17 -19.28
N PRO A 14 5.08 5.75 -19.78
CA PRO A 14 5.13 7.07 -20.40
C PRO A 14 5.40 8.15 -19.34
N GLU A 15 5.97 9.27 -19.76
CA GLU A 15 6.21 10.48 -18.94
C GLU A 15 4.91 11.26 -18.69
N LEU A 16 3.90 10.57 -18.14
CA LEU A 16 2.59 11.12 -17.78
C LEU A 16 2.41 11.05 -16.27
N THR A 17 1.70 12.03 -15.71
CA THR A 17 1.18 11.94 -14.34
C THR A 17 0.08 10.87 -14.26
N THR A 18 -0.27 10.45 -13.04
CA THR A 18 -1.37 9.51 -12.81
C THR A 18 -2.70 10.02 -13.40
N GLU A 19 -2.99 11.30 -13.24
CA GLU A 19 -4.20 11.94 -13.75
C GLU A 19 -4.24 11.93 -15.28
N ALA A 20 -3.14 12.35 -15.93
CA ALA A 20 -3.04 12.34 -17.38
C ALA A 20 -3.12 10.93 -17.97
N LEU A 21 -2.58 9.93 -17.27
CA LEU A 21 -2.70 8.52 -17.65
C LEU A 21 -4.18 8.05 -17.59
N ALA A 22 -4.91 8.38 -16.52
CA ALA A 22 -6.30 8.01 -16.36
C ALA A 22 -7.21 8.65 -17.44
N GLU A 23 -6.97 9.93 -17.76
CA GLU A 23 -7.65 10.62 -18.86
C GLU A 23 -7.35 9.96 -20.21
N THR A 24 -6.07 9.63 -20.46
CA THR A 24 -5.64 8.99 -21.72
C THR A 24 -6.30 7.62 -21.91
N LEU A 25 -6.38 6.81 -20.84
CA LEU A 25 -7.07 5.52 -20.87
C LEU A 25 -8.56 5.69 -21.17
N THR A 26 -9.21 6.65 -20.51
CA THR A 26 -10.63 6.96 -20.73
C THR A 26 -10.88 7.38 -22.18
N MET A 27 -10.04 8.25 -22.74
CA MET A 27 -10.13 8.68 -24.14
C MET A 27 -9.84 7.57 -25.15
N ALA A 28 -9.05 6.55 -24.74
CA ALA A 28 -8.81 5.34 -25.53
C ALA A 28 -9.96 4.32 -25.44
N GLY A 29 -11.05 4.63 -24.73
CA GLY A 29 -12.21 3.76 -24.54
C GLY A 29 -12.14 2.83 -23.34
N LEU A 30 -11.11 2.98 -22.49
CA LEU A 30 -10.95 2.25 -21.23
C LEU A 30 -11.30 3.19 -20.07
N GLU A 31 -12.58 3.30 -19.76
CA GLU A 31 -13.08 4.20 -18.71
C GLU A 31 -12.42 3.92 -17.35
N VAL A 32 -11.89 4.97 -16.74
CA VAL A 32 -11.33 4.93 -15.38
C VAL A 32 -12.34 5.56 -14.41
N GLU A 33 -13.05 4.70 -13.67
CA GLU A 33 -14.09 5.14 -12.73
C GLU A 33 -13.54 5.87 -11.50
N ASP A 34 -12.40 5.42 -10.96
CA ASP A 34 -11.82 5.95 -9.72
C ASP A 34 -10.30 5.75 -9.69
N VAL A 35 -9.61 6.66 -9.03
CA VAL A 35 -8.17 6.62 -8.77
C VAL A 35 -7.94 6.91 -7.30
N ARG A 36 -7.31 5.95 -6.61
CA ARG A 36 -7.04 6.05 -5.18
C ARG A 36 -5.63 5.60 -4.83
N PRO A 37 -4.95 6.29 -3.88
CA PRO A 37 -3.66 5.84 -3.41
C PRO A 37 -3.79 4.48 -2.72
N ALA A 38 -2.74 3.66 -2.82
CA ALA A 38 -2.72 2.34 -2.20
C ALA A 38 -2.79 2.42 -0.66
N ALA A 39 -2.31 3.53 -0.07
CA ALA A 39 -2.45 3.81 1.35
C ALA A 39 -2.44 5.33 1.62
N PRO A 40 -2.99 5.79 2.76
CA PRO A 40 -2.85 7.17 3.21
C PRO A 40 -1.39 7.55 3.48
N GLN A 41 -1.12 8.84 3.64
CA GLN A 41 0.21 9.30 4.02
C GLN A 41 0.49 8.96 5.49
N PHE A 42 1.61 8.27 5.74
CA PHE A 42 2.12 7.98 7.08
C PHE A 42 3.65 8.07 7.09
N SER A 43 4.22 8.25 8.27
CA SER A 43 5.68 8.34 8.47
C SER A 43 6.10 7.52 9.70
N GLY A 44 7.38 7.14 9.75
CA GLY A 44 7.96 6.40 10.89
C GLY A 44 7.55 4.93 11.00
N VAL A 45 6.93 4.35 9.97
CA VAL A 45 6.57 2.92 9.93
C VAL A 45 7.72 2.11 9.36
N VAL A 46 8.15 1.09 10.09
CA VAL A 46 9.24 0.19 9.70
C VAL A 46 8.82 -1.28 9.82
N ALA A 47 9.44 -2.14 9.02
CA ALA A 47 9.26 -3.58 9.15
C ALA A 47 10.04 -4.09 10.38
N GLY A 48 9.39 -4.88 11.23
CA GLY A 48 10.01 -5.46 12.41
C GLY A 48 9.72 -6.95 12.55
N ARG A 49 10.68 -7.70 13.09
CA ARG A 49 10.56 -9.12 13.39
C ARG A 49 10.16 -9.30 14.85
N VAL A 50 9.08 -10.04 15.08
CA VAL A 50 8.67 -10.42 16.44
C VAL A 50 9.61 -11.51 16.98
N ARG A 51 10.29 -11.23 18.10
CA ARG A 51 11.19 -12.19 18.79
C ARG A 51 10.48 -13.00 19.86
N GLY A 52 9.43 -12.45 20.49
CA GLY A 52 8.72 -13.12 21.58
C GLY A 52 7.34 -12.53 21.83
N VAL A 53 6.41 -13.37 22.31
CA VAL A 53 5.01 -12.99 22.52
C VAL A 53 4.44 -13.58 23.84
N PRO A 54 5.01 -13.23 25.01
CA PRO A 54 4.46 -13.63 26.31
C PRO A 54 3.02 -13.11 26.55
N PRO A 55 2.23 -13.83 27.38
CA PRO A 55 0.91 -13.37 27.79
C PRO A 55 1.02 -12.10 28.65
N HIS A 56 0.02 -11.22 28.55
CA HIS A 56 -0.03 -10.02 29.39
C HIS A 56 -0.41 -10.40 30.83
N PRO A 57 0.33 -9.94 31.86
CA PRO A 57 0.14 -10.39 33.24
C PRO A 57 -1.25 -10.06 33.80
N ASN A 58 -1.84 -8.95 33.35
CA ASN A 58 -3.11 -8.43 33.89
C ASN A 58 -4.25 -8.40 32.87
N ALA A 59 -4.09 -8.99 31.68
CA ALA A 59 -5.12 -8.91 30.63
C ALA A 59 -5.15 -10.17 29.77
N ALA A 60 -6.24 -10.94 29.90
CA ALA A 60 -6.38 -12.24 29.24
C ALA A 60 -6.43 -12.17 27.69
N LYS A 61 -6.79 -11.01 27.12
CA LYS A 61 -6.91 -10.81 25.66
C LYS A 61 -5.67 -10.17 25.02
N LEU A 62 -4.66 -9.81 25.81
CA LEU A 62 -3.48 -9.09 25.32
C LEU A 62 -2.20 -9.92 25.44
N ARG A 63 -1.23 -9.58 24.61
CA ARG A 63 0.12 -10.16 24.60
C ARG A 63 1.15 -9.03 24.57
N VAL A 64 2.28 -9.24 25.21
CA VAL A 64 3.39 -8.28 25.20
C VAL A 64 4.38 -8.75 24.13
N CYS A 65 4.42 -8.09 22.98
CA CYS A 65 5.31 -8.45 21.88
C CYS A 65 6.68 -7.79 22.04
N GLN A 66 7.74 -8.58 22.01
CA GLN A 66 9.10 -8.10 21.85
C GLN A 66 9.42 -8.09 20.35
N VAL A 67 9.69 -6.90 19.80
CA VAL A 67 9.89 -6.70 18.36
C VAL A 67 11.29 -6.12 18.14
N ASP A 68 11.96 -6.65 17.13
CA ASP A 68 13.24 -6.21 16.62
C ASP A 68 13.01 -5.48 15.30
N VAL A 69 13.41 -4.23 15.20
CA VAL A 69 13.17 -3.37 14.02
C VAL A 69 14.43 -3.15 13.18
N GLY A 70 15.46 -3.97 13.41
CA GLY A 70 16.79 -3.83 12.81
C GLY A 70 17.81 -3.27 13.80
#